data_AF-A0A1Q8ANW8-F1
#
_entry.id   AF-A0A1Q8ANW8-F1
#
_cell.length_a   1.000
_cell.length_b   1.000
_cell.length_c   1.000
_cell.angle_alpha   90.00
_cell.angle_beta   90.00
_cell.angle_gamma   90.00
#
_symmetry.space_group_name_H-M   'P 1'
#
loop_
_entity.id
_entity.type
_entity.pdbx_description
1 polymer ?
#
loop_
_entity_poly.entity_id
_entity_poly.type
_entity_poly.pdbx_seq_one_letter_code
_entity_poly.pdbx_strand_id
1 'polypeptide(L)'
;MAVLQNITTIAFVLLGLATAISWARHRDRSQGFLALAIVLLSIVSLLGRLPALLHVTPPLLTEINLILFVVSGYALLRFRGSLIPLPRTWHVAAVAAMAAGIAAFLLARLFGTIGGVSTQLQTAAGLVIVLVWAAIVLEPIVRFWLVARGLPAVQAWRLRSLSLGFAGIVGILLFAVGAGTAAANQPVQLVIQLVVLAIVPLLYVSFSPPAWLRREWRAAEEEGLRAFMQDLLLLKEDQRTLAGRALDWAMRLVGGASAAAFDGQGMPMASQGIDPIALRDINEGLSQLPEGVSRATIAGADRTVLVLPIASLGNPGRLVVVSGPFTPGFGTDENGCSSASSRRTRASARRTATRACSSPA
;
A
#
# COMPACT_ATOMS: atom_id res chain seq x y z
N MET A 1 -35.34 -5.16 2.33
CA MET A 1 -34.33 -4.26 2.93
C MET A 1 -33.54 -4.91 4.07
N ALA A 2 -34.18 -5.49 5.08
CA ALA A 2 -33.47 -6.12 6.21
C ALA A 2 -32.47 -7.22 5.79
N VAL A 3 -32.85 -8.09 4.82
CA VAL A 3 -31.98 -9.14 4.29
C VAL A 3 -30.69 -8.57 3.69
N LEU A 4 -30.79 -7.55 2.83
CA LEU A 4 -29.63 -6.95 2.16
C LEU A 4 -28.71 -6.19 3.14
N GLN A 5 -29.28 -5.58 4.18
CA GLN A 5 -28.50 -5.00 5.29
C GLN A 5 -27.76 -6.07 6.11
N ASN A 6 -28.35 -7.25 6.31
CA ASN A 6 -27.68 -8.37 6.97
C ASN A 6 -26.55 -8.92 6.10
N ILE A 7 -26.79 -9.08 4.79
CA ILE A 7 -25.76 -9.54 3.84
C ILE A 7 -24.56 -8.58 3.83
N THR A 8 -24.80 -7.27 3.75
CA THR A 8 -23.72 -6.27 3.77
C THR A 8 -22.95 -6.26 5.09
N THR A 9 -23.64 -6.40 6.23
CA THR A 9 -23.00 -6.51 7.55
C THR A 9 -22.12 -7.77 7.62
N ILE A 10 -22.66 -8.93 7.21
CA ILE A 10 -21.91 -10.20 7.17
C ILE A 10 -20.69 -10.06 6.26
N ALA A 11 -20.83 -9.42 5.09
CA ALA A 11 -19.73 -9.20 4.16
C ALA A 11 -18.61 -8.34 4.79
N PHE A 12 -18.96 -7.26 5.50
CA PHE A 12 -17.99 -6.44 6.24
C PHE A 12 -17.34 -7.20 7.40
N VAL A 13 -18.08 -8.04 8.12
CA VAL A 13 -17.54 -8.89 9.18
C VAL A 13 -16.55 -9.91 8.63
N LEU A 14 -16.91 -10.59 7.55
CA LEU A 14 -16.02 -11.54 6.86
C LEU A 14 -14.77 -10.84 6.33
N LEU A 15 -14.90 -9.64 5.77
CA LEU A 15 -13.75 -8.83 5.34
C LEU A 15 -12.84 -8.46 6.51
N GLY A 16 -13.39 -7.99 7.63
CA GLY A 16 -12.64 -7.68 8.85
C GLY A 16 -11.89 -8.92 9.37
N LEU A 17 -12.55 -10.07 9.40
CA LEU A 17 -11.93 -11.32 9.85
C LEU A 17 -10.82 -11.79 8.89
N ALA A 18 -11.08 -11.76 7.58
CA ALA A 18 -10.10 -12.15 6.56
C ALA A 18 -8.86 -11.25 6.60
N THR A 19 -9.04 -9.94 6.75
CA THR A 19 -7.93 -8.97 6.86
C THR A 19 -7.14 -9.16 8.16
N ALA A 20 -7.81 -9.41 9.28
CA ALA A 20 -7.17 -9.72 10.56
C ALA A 20 -6.34 -11.02 10.50
N ILE A 21 -6.90 -12.09 9.94
CA ILE A 21 -6.20 -13.38 9.76
C ILE A 21 -5.00 -13.23 8.82
N SER A 22 -5.18 -12.52 7.70
CA SER A 22 -4.10 -12.28 6.73
C SER A 22 -2.93 -11.54 7.37
N TRP A 23 -3.24 -10.49 8.14
CA TRP A 23 -2.23 -9.74 8.90
C TRP A 23 -1.55 -10.61 9.97
N ALA A 24 -2.31 -11.39 10.72
CA ALA A 24 -1.76 -12.29 11.75
C ALA A 24 -0.78 -13.32 11.18
N ARG A 25 -1.00 -13.76 9.93
CA ARG A 25 -0.11 -14.71 9.22
C ARG A 25 1.18 -14.07 8.69
N HIS A 26 1.11 -12.86 8.12
CA HIS A 26 2.28 -12.23 7.46
C HIS A 26 3.03 -11.22 8.34
N ARG A 27 2.40 -10.72 9.43
CA ARG A 27 2.97 -9.79 10.44
C ARG A 27 3.72 -8.57 9.90
N ASP A 28 3.35 -8.07 8.72
CA ASP A 28 3.91 -6.82 8.22
C ASP A 28 3.42 -5.64 9.08
N ARG A 29 4.37 -4.90 9.67
CA ARG A 29 4.09 -3.73 10.51
C ARG A 29 3.41 -2.62 9.72
N SER A 30 3.75 -2.47 8.44
CA SER A 30 3.16 -1.44 7.59
C SER A 30 1.67 -1.70 7.37
N GLN A 31 1.30 -2.95 7.08
CA GLN A 31 -0.09 -3.36 6.81
C GLN A 31 -0.96 -3.49 8.06
N GLY A 32 -0.36 -3.53 9.26
CA GLY A 32 -1.10 -3.67 10.51
C GLY A 32 -2.08 -2.53 10.81
N PHE A 33 -1.70 -1.29 10.50
CA PHE A 33 -2.59 -0.14 10.67
C PHE A 33 -3.77 -0.16 9.71
N LEU A 34 -3.57 -0.68 8.49
CA LEU A 34 -4.64 -0.85 7.52
C LEU A 34 -5.62 -1.93 7.94
N ALA A 35 -5.10 -3.07 8.41
CA ALA A 35 -5.93 -4.15 8.94
C ALA A 35 -6.74 -3.66 10.14
N LEU A 36 -6.12 -2.90 11.06
CA LEU A 36 -6.79 -2.27 12.18
C LEU A 36 -7.95 -1.36 11.73
N ALA A 37 -7.74 -0.51 10.72
CA ALA A 37 -8.80 0.36 10.20
C ALA A 37 -10.02 -0.42 9.70
N ILE A 38 -9.80 -1.47 8.90
CA ILE A 38 -10.89 -2.29 8.35
C ILE A 38 -11.61 -3.08 9.45
N VAL A 39 -10.86 -3.66 10.40
CA VAL A 39 -11.44 -4.37 11.55
C VAL A 39 -12.30 -3.43 12.38
N LEU A 40 -11.82 -2.21 12.66
CA LEU A 40 -12.60 -1.21 13.40
C LEU A 40 -13.89 -0.82 12.66
N LEU A 41 -13.81 -0.56 11.35
CA LEU A 41 -15.00 -0.26 10.53
C LEU A 41 -15.99 -1.43 10.48
N SER A 42 -15.48 -2.67 10.45
CA SER A 42 -16.28 -3.89 10.51
C SER A 42 -17.03 -4.01 11.84
N ILE A 43 -16.34 -3.74 12.96
CA ILE A 43 -16.96 -3.69 14.30
C ILE A 43 -17.99 -2.56 14.36
N VAL A 44 -17.69 -1.37 13.85
CA VAL A 44 -18.64 -0.24 13.78
C VAL A 44 -19.90 -0.61 13.01
N SER A 45 -19.75 -1.29 11.87
CA SER A 45 -20.87 -1.79 11.07
C SER A 45 -21.72 -2.80 11.85
N LEU A 46 -21.09 -3.75 12.56
CA LEU A 46 -21.77 -4.74 13.37
C LEU A 46 -22.50 -4.11 14.57
N LEU A 47 -21.83 -3.23 15.31
CA LEU A 47 -22.38 -2.51 16.46
C LEU A 47 -23.57 -1.62 16.06
N GLY A 48 -23.50 -1.00 14.88
CA GLY A 48 -24.60 -0.20 14.33
C GLY A 48 -25.89 -0.99 14.10
N ARG A 49 -25.82 -2.33 14.00
CA ARG A 49 -26.99 -3.21 13.82
C ARG A 49 -27.59 -3.69 15.14
N LEU A 50 -26.84 -3.63 16.25
CA LEU A 50 -27.29 -4.16 17.55
C LEU A 50 -28.67 -3.67 18.00
N PRO A 51 -29.01 -2.37 17.93
CA PRO A 51 -30.33 -1.90 18.39
C PRO A 51 -31.49 -2.51 17.62
N ALA A 52 -31.31 -2.77 16.32
CA ALA A 52 -32.32 -3.39 15.47
C ALA A 52 -32.49 -4.90 15.76
N LEU A 53 -31.43 -5.58 16.22
CA LEU A 53 -31.49 -7.01 16.57
C LEU A 53 -32.05 -7.23 17.98
N LEU A 54 -31.60 -6.41 18.94
CA LEU A 54 -31.95 -6.56 20.36
C LEU A 54 -33.24 -5.82 20.76
N HIS A 55 -33.81 -5.00 19.86
CA HIS A 55 -34.94 -4.10 20.13
C HIS A 55 -34.73 -3.14 21.32
N VAL A 56 -33.49 -3.03 21.80
CA VAL A 56 -33.06 -2.19 22.92
C VAL A 56 -31.73 -1.56 22.52
N THR A 57 -31.56 -0.27 22.83
CA THR A 57 -30.29 0.42 22.63
C THR A 57 -29.44 0.28 23.90
N PRO A 58 -28.32 -0.46 23.87
CA PRO A 58 -27.44 -0.57 25.03
C PRO A 58 -26.89 0.80 25.44
N PRO A 59 -26.72 1.05 26.75
CA PRO A 59 -26.03 2.26 27.21
C PRO A 59 -24.61 2.29 26.65
N LEU A 60 -24.10 3.49 26.34
CA LEU A 60 -22.77 3.73 25.78
C LEU A 60 -22.51 3.23 24.36
N LEU A 61 -23.46 2.54 23.70
CA LEU A 61 -23.25 2.00 22.35
C LEU A 61 -22.85 3.10 21.35
N THR A 62 -23.52 4.26 21.40
CA THR A 62 -23.24 5.38 20.51
C THR A 62 -21.81 5.90 20.69
N GLU A 63 -21.36 6.03 21.93
CA GLU A 63 -20.04 6.53 22.30
C GLU A 63 -18.94 5.56 21.88
N ILE A 64 -19.13 4.26 22.16
CA ILE A 64 -18.19 3.22 21.72
C ILE A 64 -18.12 3.20 20.20
N ASN A 65 -19.26 3.24 19.51
CA ASN A 65 -19.31 3.21 18.05
C ASN A 65 -18.61 4.43 17.44
N LEU A 66 -18.81 5.61 18.03
CA LEU A 66 -18.14 6.85 17.62
C LEU A 66 -16.63 6.77 17.83
N ILE A 67 -16.17 6.29 18.99
CA ILE A 67 -14.73 6.15 19.27
C ILE A 67 -14.10 5.19 18.27
N LEU A 68 -14.69 4.01 18.05
CA LEU A 68 -14.17 3.05 17.07
C LEU A 68 -14.14 3.62 15.65
N PHE A 69 -15.19 4.36 15.26
CA PHE A 69 -15.26 5.04 13.97
C PHE A 69 -14.12 6.06 13.81
N VAL A 70 -13.90 6.93 14.80
CA VAL A 70 -12.81 7.93 14.74
C VAL A 70 -11.43 7.26 14.74
N VAL A 71 -11.23 6.26 15.60
CA VAL A 71 -9.95 5.51 15.68
C VAL A 71 -9.66 4.79 14.36
N SER A 72 -10.66 4.35 13.61
CA SER A 72 -10.45 3.77 12.27
C SER A 72 -9.82 4.76 11.29
N GLY A 73 -10.23 6.04 11.33
CA GLY A 73 -9.63 7.10 10.52
C GLY A 73 -8.20 7.41 10.96
N TYR A 74 -7.94 7.38 12.27
CA TYR A 74 -6.58 7.53 12.80
C TYR A 74 -5.65 6.40 12.36
N ALA A 75 -6.15 5.16 12.36
CA ALA A 75 -5.39 4.01 11.87
C ALA A 75 -5.01 4.17 10.38
N LEU A 76 -5.90 4.70 9.53
CA LEU A 76 -5.56 5.03 8.14
C LEU A 76 -4.52 6.14 8.00
N LEU A 77 -4.63 7.18 8.82
CA LEU A 77 -3.60 8.22 8.84
C LEU A 77 -2.23 7.64 9.23
N ARG A 78 -2.21 6.72 10.21
CA ARG A 78 -0.97 6.06 10.64
C ARG A 78 -0.42 5.12 9.57
N PHE A 79 -1.29 4.43 8.83
CA PHE A 79 -0.92 3.66 7.64
C PHE A 79 -0.27 4.54 6.57
N ARG A 80 -0.81 5.74 6.32
CA ARG A 80 -0.15 6.72 5.45
C ARG A 80 1.22 7.14 5.99
N GLY A 81 1.32 7.38 7.29
CA GLY A 81 2.57 7.75 7.96
C GLY A 81 3.68 6.70 7.89
N SER A 82 3.34 5.41 7.77
CA SER A 82 4.34 4.34 7.59
C SER A 82 4.90 4.28 6.17
N LEU A 83 4.15 4.76 5.18
CA LEU A 83 4.54 4.73 3.77
C LEU A 83 5.14 6.05 3.28
N ILE A 84 4.56 7.18 3.70
CA ILE A 84 4.99 8.54 3.34
C ILE A 84 5.16 9.32 4.65
N PRO A 85 6.37 9.79 4.98
CA PRO A 85 6.61 10.54 6.21
C PRO A 85 5.62 11.70 6.38
N LEU A 86 4.96 11.74 7.54
CA LEU A 86 4.08 12.84 7.94
C LEU A 86 4.89 13.87 8.73
N PRO A 87 4.79 15.17 8.42
CA PRO A 87 5.33 16.19 9.30
C PRO A 87 4.58 16.13 10.65
N ARG A 88 5.33 16.28 11.75
CA ARG A 88 4.82 16.12 13.12
C ARG A 88 3.66 17.08 13.43
N THR A 89 3.66 18.26 12.82
CA THR A 89 2.60 19.28 12.96
C THR A 89 1.25 18.79 12.44
N TRP A 90 1.22 18.16 11.26
CA TRP A 90 -0.02 17.64 10.68
C TRP A 90 -0.58 16.49 11.52
N HIS A 91 0.30 15.62 12.01
CA HIS A 91 -0.13 14.53 12.89
C HIS A 91 -0.78 15.05 14.18
N VAL A 92 -0.17 16.05 14.83
CA VAL A 92 -0.75 16.69 16.02
C VAL A 92 -2.07 17.38 15.69
N ALA A 93 -2.15 18.12 14.57
CA ALA A 93 -3.37 18.79 14.16
C ALA A 93 -4.52 17.81 13.91
N ALA A 94 -4.27 16.67 13.27
CA ALA A 94 -5.28 15.65 13.02
C ALA A 94 -5.77 14.97 14.31
N VAL A 95 -4.86 14.63 15.22
CA VAL A 95 -5.22 14.07 16.52
C VAL A 95 -6.01 15.08 17.34
N ALA A 96 -5.60 16.34 17.35
CA ALA A 96 -6.30 17.42 18.04
C ALA A 96 -7.71 17.63 17.45
N ALA A 97 -7.86 17.63 16.13
CA ALA A 97 -9.15 17.75 15.47
C ALA A 97 -10.10 16.58 15.79
N MET A 98 -9.59 15.34 15.79
CA MET A 98 -10.37 14.17 16.20
C MET A 98 -10.79 14.24 17.66
N ALA A 99 -9.87 14.56 18.57
CA ALA A 99 -10.15 14.67 20.00
C ALA A 99 -11.15 15.80 20.29
N ALA A 100 -10.99 16.95 19.65
CA ALA A 100 -11.92 18.08 19.75
C ALA A 100 -13.31 17.71 19.22
N GLY A 101 -13.39 16.97 18.11
CA GLY A 101 -14.66 16.47 17.56
C GLY A 101 -15.37 15.51 18.52
N ILE A 102 -14.64 14.55 19.11
CA ILE A 102 -15.18 13.64 20.13
C ILE A 102 -15.67 14.44 21.35
N ALA A 103 -14.85 15.33 21.89
CA ALA A 103 -15.18 16.14 23.06
C ALA A 103 -16.41 17.01 22.81
N ALA A 104 -16.49 17.67 21.65
CA ALA A 104 -17.64 18.48 21.25
C ALA A 104 -18.93 17.66 21.19
N PHE A 105 -18.89 16.45 20.61
CA PHE A 105 -20.05 15.56 20.55
C PHE A 105 -20.49 15.09 21.94
N LEU A 106 -19.55 14.69 22.79
CA LEU A 106 -19.84 14.24 24.16
C LEU A 106 -20.42 15.37 25.01
N LEU A 107 -19.87 16.59 24.90
CA LEU A 107 -20.40 17.78 25.56
C LEU A 107 -21.81 18.12 25.07
N ALA A 108 -22.04 18.13 23.75
CA ALA A 108 -23.36 18.40 23.19
C ALA A 108 -24.42 17.39 23.69
N ARG A 109 -24.03 16.12 23.86
CA ARG A 109 -24.90 15.08 24.42
C ARG A 109 -25.16 15.28 25.91
N LEU A 110 -24.12 15.60 26.69
CA LEU A 110 -24.24 15.88 28.13
C LEU A 110 -25.12 17.09 28.42
N PHE A 111 -24.96 18.18 27.68
CA PHE A 111 -25.82 19.36 27.82
C PHE A 111 -27.25 19.12 27.31
N GLY A 112 -27.42 18.23 26.33
CA GLY A 112 -28.75 17.78 25.90
C GLY A 112 -29.51 17.04 26.99
N THR A 113 -28.83 16.25 27.83
CA THR A 113 -29.48 15.50 28.92
C THR A 113 -29.76 16.35 30.16
N ILE A 114 -28.92 17.37 30.44
CA ILE A 114 -28.99 18.16 31.67
C ILE A 114 -29.70 19.52 31.47
N GLY A 115 -29.58 20.13 30.30
CA GLY A 115 -29.94 21.54 30.07
C GLY A 115 -30.94 21.80 28.93
N GLY A 116 -31.56 20.75 28.35
CA GLY A 116 -32.56 20.92 27.29
C GLY A 116 -31.99 21.46 25.96
N VAL A 117 -30.68 21.31 25.73
CA VAL A 117 -30.04 21.74 24.48
C VAL A 117 -30.68 21.03 23.28
N SER A 118 -30.87 21.79 22.19
CA SER A 118 -31.58 21.32 21.01
C SER A 118 -30.90 20.11 20.36
N THR A 119 -31.71 19.16 19.89
CA THR A 119 -31.28 17.99 19.10
C THR A 119 -30.44 18.40 17.88
N GLN A 120 -30.66 19.63 17.38
CA GLN A 120 -29.91 20.22 16.27
C GLN A 120 -28.43 20.44 16.58
N LEU A 121 -28.08 20.77 17.84
CA LEU A 121 -26.66 20.95 18.19
C LEU A 121 -25.93 19.60 18.25
N GLN A 122 -26.60 18.55 18.72
CA GLN A 122 -26.05 17.19 18.72
C GLN A 122 -25.85 16.66 17.30
N THR A 123 -26.82 16.89 16.40
CA THR A 123 -26.66 16.51 14.99
C THR A 123 -25.55 17.31 14.34
N ALA A 124 -25.44 18.62 14.59
CA ALA A 124 -24.36 19.46 14.10
C ALA A 124 -22.98 18.96 14.57
N ALA A 125 -22.83 18.61 15.84
CA ALA A 125 -21.59 18.03 16.38
C ALA A 125 -21.26 16.68 15.71
N GLY A 126 -22.27 15.84 15.47
CA GLY A 126 -22.15 14.59 14.72
C GLY A 126 -21.71 14.80 13.26
N LEU A 127 -22.20 15.86 12.62
CA LEU A 127 -21.80 16.23 11.26
C LEU A 127 -20.34 16.70 11.22
N VAL A 128 -19.94 17.56 12.15
CA VAL A 128 -18.57 18.06 12.24
C VAL A 128 -17.57 16.92 12.41
N ILE A 129 -17.84 15.96 13.31
CA ILE A 129 -16.93 14.83 13.52
C ILE A 129 -16.82 13.93 12.28
N VAL A 130 -17.93 13.73 11.55
CA VAL A 130 -17.93 13.00 10.27
C VAL A 130 -17.11 13.73 9.20
N LEU A 131 -17.23 15.06 9.11
CA LEU A 131 -16.46 15.87 8.17
C LEU A 131 -14.95 15.86 8.51
N VAL A 132 -14.61 15.96 9.79
CA VAL A 132 -13.21 15.84 10.27
C VAL A 132 -12.65 14.47 9.91
N TRP A 133 -13.39 13.39 10.19
CA TRP A 133 -12.99 12.04 9.82
C TRP A 133 -12.81 11.91 8.30
N ALA A 134 -13.77 12.39 7.52
CA ALA A 134 -13.72 12.35 6.06
C ALA A 134 -12.50 13.09 5.51
N ALA A 135 -12.21 14.29 6.01
CA ALA A 135 -11.03 15.06 5.60
C ALA A 135 -9.72 14.31 5.89
N ILE A 136 -9.63 13.66 7.05
CA ILE A 136 -8.43 12.92 7.45
C ILE A 136 -8.26 11.63 6.63
N VAL A 137 -9.35 10.98 6.23
CA VAL A 137 -9.30 9.79 5.38
C VAL A 137 -9.10 10.14 3.91
N LEU A 138 -9.59 11.29 3.45
CA LEU A 138 -9.46 11.74 2.07
C LEU A 138 -8.02 12.13 1.71
N GLU A 139 -7.24 12.68 2.65
CA GLU A 139 -5.83 13.02 2.43
C GLU A 139 -4.98 11.81 1.99
N PRO A 140 -5.00 10.66 2.71
CA PRO A 140 -4.36 9.43 2.28
C PRO A 140 -4.85 8.95 0.92
N ILE A 141 -6.17 8.95 0.69
CA ILE A 141 -6.78 8.49 -0.57
C ILE A 141 -6.20 9.27 -1.76
N VAL A 142 -6.20 10.60 -1.69
CA VAL A 142 -5.72 11.45 -2.78
C VAL A 142 -4.22 11.26 -2.99
N ARG A 143 -3.42 11.22 -1.93
CA ARG A 143 -1.97 11.01 -2.05
C ARG A 143 -1.64 9.64 -2.62
N PHE A 144 -2.28 8.59 -2.14
CA PHE A 144 -2.11 7.24 -2.64
C PHE A 144 -2.51 7.13 -4.10
N TRP A 145 -3.59 7.79 -4.51
CA TRP A 145 -4.00 7.85 -5.91
C TRP A 145 -2.95 8.53 -6.80
N LEU A 146 -2.38 9.65 -6.34
CA LEU A 146 -1.33 10.36 -7.07
C LEU A 146 -0.04 9.52 -7.17
N VAL A 147 0.39 8.90 -6.08
CA VAL A 147 1.57 8.01 -6.06
C VAL A 147 1.36 6.80 -6.96
N ALA A 148 0.17 6.21 -6.98
CA ALA A 148 -0.17 5.07 -7.83
C ALA A 148 -0.09 5.37 -9.34
N ARG A 149 0.07 6.63 -9.77
CA ARG A 149 0.31 6.96 -11.18
C ARG A 149 1.75 6.65 -11.63
N GLY A 150 2.70 6.66 -10.70
CA GLY A 150 4.13 6.42 -10.98
C GLY A 150 4.61 5.02 -10.65
N LEU A 151 3.78 4.17 -10.02
CA LEU A 151 4.17 2.82 -9.59
C LEU A 151 3.97 1.77 -10.70
N PRO A 152 4.71 0.65 -10.67
CA PRO A 152 4.48 -0.51 -11.54
C PRO A 152 3.04 -1.04 -11.43
N ALA A 153 2.56 -1.69 -12.50
CA ALA A 153 1.13 -2.02 -12.68
C ALA A 153 0.52 -2.75 -11.47
N VAL A 154 1.23 -3.74 -10.92
CA VAL A 154 0.76 -4.54 -9.77
C VAL A 154 0.63 -3.69 -8.50
N GLN A 155 1.61 -2.83 -8.23
CA GLN A 155 1.64 -1.99 -7.03
C GLN A 155 0.64 -0.83 -7.14
N ALA A 156 0.52 -0.23 -8.32
CA ALA A 156 -0.46 0.81 -8.63
C ALA A 156 -1.89 0.32 -8.43
N TRP A 157 -2.21 -0.90 -8.87
CA TRP A 157 -3.55 -1.45 -8.72
C TRP A 157 -3.94 -1.74 -7.27
N ARG A 158 -3.03 -2.29 -6.44
CA ARG A 158 -3.29 -2.48 -5.00
C ARG A 158 -3.63 -1.17 -4.32
N LEU A 159 -2.86 -0.12 -4.64
CA LEU A 159 -3.05 1.19 -4.04
C LEU A 159 -4.31 1.90 -4.57
N ARG A 160 -4.66 1.70 -5.84
CA ARG A 160 -5.89 2.22 -6.48
C ARG A 160 -7.15 1.54 -5.97
N SER A 161 -7.17 0.22 -5.85
CA SER A 161 -8.32 -0.52 -5.31
C SER A 161 -8.56 -0.15 -3.86
N LEU A 162 -7.50 0.05 -3.08
CA LEU A 162 -7.59 0.51 -1.70
C LEU A 162 -8.18 1.92 -1.62
N SER A 163 -7.64 2.83 -2.43
CA SER A 163 -8.09 4.22 -2.51
C SER A 163 -9.55 4.31 -2.95
N LEU A 164 -9.96 3.52 -3.95
CA LEU A 164 -11.35 3.45 -4.40
C LEU A 164 -12.28 2.87 -3.33
N GLY A 165 -11.85 1.85 -2.60
CA GLY A 165 -12.65 1.25 -1.54
C GLY A 165 -12.95 2.25 -0.42
N PHE A 166 -11.92 2.94 0.09
CA PHE A 166 -12.12 3.98 1.10
C PHE A 166 -12.81 5.23 0.54
N ALA A 167 -12.53 5.64 -0.70
CA ALA A 167 -13.25 6.73 -1.36
C ALA A 167 -14.74 6.42 -1.47
N GLY A 168 -15.10 5.17 -1.76
CA GLY A 168 -16.49 4.70 -1.74
C GLY A 168 -17.13 4.84 -0.36
N ILE A 169 -16.44 4.42 0.71
CA ILE A 169 -16.93 4.56 2.10
C ILE A 169 -17.14 6.03 2.45
N VAL A 170 -16.14 6.89 2.19
CA VAL A 170 -16.23 8.34 2.44
C VAL A 170 -17.37 8.95 1.61
N GLY A 171 -17.48 8.60 0.33
CA GLY A 171 -18.51 9.11 -0.58
C GLY A 171 -19.91 8.74 -0.13
N ILE A 172 -20.15 7.49 0.26
CA ILE A 172 -21.43 7.04 0.81
C ILE A 172 -21.74 7.81 2.09
N LEU A 173 -20.76 7.97 2.98
CA LEU A 173 -20.98 8.64 4.27
C LEU A 173 -21.33 10.12 4.08
N LEU A 174 -20.58 10.84 3.24
CA LEU A 174 -20.85 12.24 2.92
C LEU A 174 -22.18 12.41 2.21
N PHE A 175 -22.52 11.48 1.30
CA PHE A 175 -23.82 11.47 0.64
C PHE A 175 -24.95 11.23 1.64
N ALA A 176 -24.83 10.25 2.53
CA ALA A 176 -25.84 9.96 3.55
C ALA A 176 -26.08 11.16 4.48
N VAL A 177 -24.99 11.88 4.82
CA VAL A 177 -25.05 13.12 5.58
C VAL A 177 -25.70 14.26 4.80
N GLY A 178 -25.27 14.51 3.55
CA GLY A 178 -25.73 15.65 2.77
C GLY A 178 -27.13 15.49 2.17
N ALA A 179 -27.53 14.26 1.85
CA ALA A 179 -28.84 13.96 1.26
C ALA A 179 -29.98 13.98 2.30
N GLY A 180 -29.68 13.99 3.61
CA GLY A 180 -30.68 14.10 4.67
C GLY A 180 -31.78 13.04 4.57
N THR A 181 -33.04 13.46 4.48
CA THR A 181 -34.19 12.54 4.35
C THR A 181 -34.22 11.80 3.01
N ALA A 182 -33.58 12.31 1.96
CA ALA A 182 -33.51 11.62 0.68
C ALA A 182 -32.69 10.32 0.76
N ALA A 183 -31.73 10.23 1.69
CA ALA A 183 -31.02 8.98 1.99
C ALA A 183 -31.92 7.91 2.63
N ALA A 184 -33.07 8.31 3.19
CA ALA A 184 -34.06 7.37 3.73
C ALA A 184 -34.94 6.73 2.65
N ASN A 185 -34.90 7.24 1.41
CA ASN A 185 -35.68 6.68 0.31
C ASN A 185 -35.23 5.26 -0.04
N GLN A 186 -36.18 4.35 -0.20
CA GLN A 186 -35.89 2.93 -0.43
C GLN A 186 -35.04 2.65 -1.69
N PRO A 187 -35.25 3.33 -2.84
CA PRO A 187 -34.36 3.19 -4.00
C PRO A 187 -32.93 3.63 -3.71
N VAL A 188 -32.77 4.74 -2.96
CA VAL A 188 -31.46 5.28 -2.60
C VAL A 188 -30.73 4.33 -1.64
N GLN A 189 -31.43 3.78 -0.65
CA GLN A 189 -30.87 2.78 0.24
C GLN A 189 -30.44 1.49 -0.49
N LEU A 190 -31.19 1.08 -1.52
CA LEU A 190 -30.81 -0.06 -2.36
C LEU A 190 -29.50 0.23 -3.10
N VAL A 191 -29.38 1.40 -3.73
CA VAL A 191 -28.16 1.83 -4.42
C VAL A 191 -26.98 1.87 -3.44
N ILE A 192 -27.15 2.48 -2.26
CA ILE A 192 -26.10 2.52 -1.22
C ILE A 192 -25.66 1.10 -0.87
N GLN A 193 -26.59 0.18 -0.63
CA GLN A 193 -26.26 -1.20 -0.26
C GLN A 193 -25.52 -1.95 -1.38
N LEU A 194 -25.87 -1.73 -2.64
CA LEU A 194 -25.15 -2.30 -3.78
C LEU A 194 -23.73 -1.74 -3.89
N VAL A 195 -23.54 -0.43 -3.68
CA VAL A 195 -22.20 0.19 -3.67
C VAL A 195 -21.37 -0.33 -2.51
N VAL A 196 -21.95 -0.44 -1.31
CA VAL A 196 -21.31 -1.06 -0.12
C VAL A 196 -20.86 -2.49 -0.44
N LEU A 197 -21.72 -3.28 -1.10
CA LEU A 197 -21.41 -4.65 -1.48
C LEU A 197 -20.28 -4.72 -2.53
N ALA A 198 -20.18 -3.73 -3.42
CA ALA A 198 -19.09 -3.62 -4.38
C ALA A 198 -17.76 -3.15 -3.75
N ILE A 199 -17.80 -2.39 -2.65
CA ILE A 199 -16.60 -1.94 -1.92
C ILE A 199 -15.89 -3.11 -1.23
N VAL A 200 -16.64 -4.06 -0.67
CA VAL A 200 -16.08 -5.22 0.06
C VAL A 200 -15.05 -6.02 -0.78
N PRO A 201 -15.37 -6.51 -1.99
CA PRO A 201 -14.40 -7.23 -2.82
C PRO A 201 -13.24 -6.33 -3.26
N LEU A 202 -13.47 -5.03 -3.46
CA LEU A 202 -12.43 -4.08 -3.83
C LEU A 202 -11.38 -3.92 -2.72
N LEU A 203 -11.83 -3.81 -1.46
CA LEU A 203 -10.96 -3.80 -0.29
C LEU A 203 -10.26 -5.16 -0.10
N TYR A 204 -10.95 -6.27 -0.34
CA TYR A 204 -10.35 -7.61 -0.24
C TYR A 204 -9.21 -7.80 -1.26
N VAL A 205 -9.43 -7.43 -2.53
CA VAL A 205 -8.43 -7.52 -3.61
C VAL A 205 -7.17 -6.70 -3.27
N SER A 206 -7.33 -5.60 -2.53
CA SER A 206 -6.20 -4.76 -2.10
C SER A 206 -5.27 -5.49 -1.12
N PHE A 207 -5.80 -6.39 -0.30
CA PHE A 207 -5.04 -7.16 0.70
C PHE A 207 -4.50 -8.48 0.15
N SER A 208 -5.30 -9.20 -0.63
CA SER A 208 -4.95 -10.52 -1.15
C SER A 208 -5.39 -10.63 -2.60
N PRO A 209 -4.60 -10.09 -3.55
CA PRO A 209 -4.97 -10.14 -4.96
C PRO A 209 -5.10 -11.60 -5.41
N PRO A 210 -6.25 -12.01 -5.98
CA PRO A 210 -6.50 -13.39 -6.34
C PRO A 210 -5.53 -13.86 -7.43
N ALA A 211 -5.28 -15.18 -7.48
CA ALA A 211 -4.24 -15.75 -8.33
C ALA A 211 -4.42 -15.45 -9.82
N TRP A 212 -5.67 -15.37 -10.30
CA TRP A 212 -5.98 -15.02 -11.69
C TRP A 212 -5.60 -13.56 -12.01
N LEU A 213 -5.84 -12.64 -11.08
CA LEU A 213 -5.53 -11.22 -11.24
C LEU A 213 -4.01 -10.99 -11.23
N ARG A 214 -3.27 -11.78 -10.44
CA ARG A 214 -1.80 -11.81 -10.50
C ARG A 214 -1.27 -12.30 -11.84
N ARG A 215 -1.97 -13.19 -12.55
CA ARG A 215 -1.56 -13.65 -13.88
C ARG A 215 -1.74 -12.54 -14.91
N GLU A 216 -2.90 -11.89 -14.91
CA GLU A 216 -3.19 -10.77 -15.81
C GLU A 216 -2.21 -9.60 -15.62
N TRP A 217 -1.88 -9.29 -14.37
CA TRP A 217 -0.93 -8.20 -14.09
C TRP A 217 0.52 -8.53 -14.48
N ARG A 218 0.93 -9.80 -14.43
CA ARG A 218 2.24 -10.21 -14.94
C ARG A 218 2.31 -10.19 -16.46
N ALA A 219 1.21 -10.51 -17.16
CA ALA A 219 1.15 -10.42 -18.62
C ALA A 219 1.42 -8.99 -19.10
N ALA A 220 0.82 -7.99 -18.45
CA ALA A 220 1.07 -6.58 -18.75
C ALA A 220 2.54 -6.15 -18.53
N GLU A 221 3.25 -6.75 -17.57
CA GLU A 221 4.68 -6.50 -17.33
C GLU A 221 5.57 -7.23 -18.35
N GLU A 222 5.19 -8.45 -18.77
CA GLU A 222 5.89 -9.23 -19.81
C GLU A 222 5.79 -8.56 -21.19
N GLU A 223 4.63 -8.01 -21.56
CA GLU A 223 4.46 -7.22 -22.80
C GLU A 223 5.35 -5.96 -22.79
N GLY A 224 5.48 -5.30 -21.63
CA GLY A 224 6.34 -4.15 -21.46
C GLY A 224 7.83 -4.48 -21.62
N LEU A 225 8.28 -5.59 -21.04
CA LEU A 225 9.65 -6.08 -21.20
C LEU A 225 9.94 -6.47 -22.66
N ARG A 226 9.00 -7.14 -23.33
CA ARG A 226 9.13 -7.48 -24.77
C ARG A 226 9.24 -6.22 -25.63
N ALA A 227 8.43 -5.20 -25.37
CA ALA A 227 8.48 -3.93 -26.09
C ALA A 227 9.82 -3.21 -25.88
N PHE A 228 10.35 -3.19 -24.66
CA PHE A 228 11.68 -2.61 -24.38
C PHE A 228 12.81 -3.40 -25.06
N MET A 229 12.76 -4.73 -25.04
CA MET A 229 13.74 -5.57 -25.75
C MET A 229 13.69 -5.35 -27.27
N GLN A 230 12.51 -5.10 -27.84
CA GLN A 230 12.37 -4.72 -29.24
C GLN A 230 12.95 -3.34 -29.53
N ASP A 231 12.70 -2.37 -28.65
CA ASP A 231 13.22 -1.00 -28.77
C ASP A 231 14.76 -0.98 -28.67
N LEU A 232 15.35 -1.81 -27.79
CA LEU A 232 16.79 -2.03 -27.66
C LEU A 232 17.45 -2.60 -28.93
N LEU A 233 16.72 -3.41 -29.70
CA LEU A 233 17.21 -3.98 -30.96
C LEU A 233 17.12 -2.99 -32.13
N LEU A 234 16.25 -1.98 -32.01
CA LEU A 234 15.98 -0.99 -33.07
C LEU A 234 16.80 0.30 -32.87
N LEU A 235 17.15 0.65 -31.63
CA LEU A 235 17.86 1.88 -31.28
C LEU A 235 19.37 1.65 -31.14
N LYS A 236 20.16 2.29 -32.01
CA LYS A 236 21.62 2.38 -31.92
C LYS A 236 22.01 3.50 -30.94
N GLU A 237 21.57 3.40 -29.69
CA GLU A 237 21.78 4.44 -28.66
C GLU A 237 23.10 4.30 -27.89
N ASP A 238 23.56 5.43 -27.34
CA ASP A 238 24.76 5.52 -26.50
C ASP A 238 24.60 4.75 -25.17
N GLN A 239 25.70 4.19 -24.67
CA GLN A 239 25.73 3.22 -23.55
C GLN A 239 25.15 3.79 -22.24
N ARG A 240 25.30 5.10 -22.01
CA ARG A 240 24.77 5.78 -20.81
C ARG A 240 23.25 5.95 -20.87
N THR A 241 22.71 6.25 -22.04
CA THR A 241 21.26 6.40 -22.27
C THR A 241 20.56 5.04 -22.12
N LEU A 242 21.18 3.99 -22.65
CA LEU A 242 20.74 2.60 -22.48
C LEU A 242 20.75 2.19 -21.00
N ALA A 243 21.82 2.50 -20.27
CA ALA A 243 21.91 2.22 -18.83
C ALA A 243 20.81 2.95 -18.03
N GLY A 244 20.52 4.21 -18.39
CA GLY A 244 19.43 4.98 -17.80
C GLY A 244 18.05 4.34 -18.01
N ARG A 245 17.69 3.93 -19.23
CA ARG A 245 16.40 3.26 -19.49
C ARG A 245 16.33 1.86 -18.88
N ALA A 246 17.45 1.12 -18.88
CA ALA A 246 17.51 -0.19 -18.25
C ALA A 246 17.32 -0.10 -16.73
N LEU A 247 17.83 0.96 -16.09
CA LEU A 247 17.57 1.26 -14.68
C LEU A 247 16.09 1.52 -14.42
N ASP A 248 15.42 2.27 -15.30
CA ASP A 248 13.98 2.54 -15.18
C ASP A 248 13.15 1.25 -15.23
N TRP A 249 13.49 0.34 -16.16
CA TRP A 249 12.88 -0.98 -16.23
C TRP A 249 13.21 -1.87 -15.02
N ALA A 250 14.47 -1.88 -14.57
CA ALA A 250 14.88 -2.65 -13.41
C ALA A 250 14.14 -2.18 -12.15
N MET A 251 14.01 -0.87 -11.93
CA MET A 251 13.21 -0.32 -10.84
C MET A 251 11.74 -0.73 -10.94
N ARG A 252 11.17 -0.76 -12.16
CA ARG A 252 9.78 -1.18 -12.36
C ARG A 252 9.55 -2.66 -12.08
N LEU A 253 10.42 -3.54 -12.57
CA LEU A 253 10.34 -5.00 -12.39
C LEU A 253 10.56 -5.42 -10.95
N VAL A 254 11.54 -4.81 -10.29
CA VAL A 254 11.94 -5.11 -8.92
C VAL A 254 11.07 -4.35 -7.90
N GLY A 255 10.30 -3.36 -8.37
CA GLY A 255 9.52 -2.46 -7.54
C GLY A 255 10.38 -1.55 -6.67
N GLY A 256 11.63 -1.27 -7.07
CA GLY A 256 12.56 -0.38 -6.37
C GLY A 256 12.22 1.10 -6.59
N ALA A 257 12.50 1.96 -5.61
CA ALA A 257 12.27 3.40 -5.74
C ALA A 257 13.44 4.15 -6.38
N SER A 258 14.64 3.56 -6.33
CA SER A 258 15.85 4.21 -6.82
C SER A 258 16.90 3.17 -7.20
N ALA A 259 17.66 3.40 -8.25
CA ALA A 259 18.69 2.46 -8.71
C ALA A 259 19.92 3.19 -9.28
N ALA A 260 21.08 2.54 -9.18
CA ALA A 260 22.32 2.97 -9.81
C ALA A 260 23.00 1.78 -10.49
N ALA A 261 23.58 2.04 -11.66
CA ALA A 261 24.44 1.12 -12.36
C ALA A 261 25.89 1.61 -12.26
N PHE A 262 26.79 0.72 -11.86
CA PHE A 262 28.21 0.95 -11.75
C PHE A 262 28.94 0.08 -12.77
N ASP A 263 29.97 0.63 -13.39
CA ASP A 263 30.85 -0.13 -14.26
C ASP A 263 31.78 -1.06 -13.46
N GLY A 264 32.59 -1.83 -14.18
CA GLY A 264 33.59 -2.71 -13.57
C GLY A 264 34.72 -1.98 -12.83
N GLN A 265 34.80 -0.65 -12.88
CA GLN A 265 35.75 0.15 -12.11
C GLN A 265 35.09 0.79 -10.88
N GLY A 266 33.78 0.58 -10.67
CA GLY A 266 33.02 1.21 -9.60
C GLY A 266 32.60 2.65 -9.94
N MET A 267 32.71 3.09 -11.19
CA MET A 267 32.23 4.41 -11.60
C MET A 267 30.73 4.35 -11.91
N PRO A 268 29.94 5.34 -11.45
CA PRO A 268 28.51 5.38 -11.74
C PRO A 268 28.27 5.65 -13.23
N MET A 269 27.65 4.69 -13.92
CA MET A 269 27.28 4.80 -15.34
C MET A 269 25.97 5.55 -15.51
N ALA A 270 25.01 5.28 -14.63
CA ALA A 270 23.71 5.94 -14.59
C ALA A 270 23.09 5.79 -13.19
N SER A 271 22.27 6.75 -12.78
CA SER A 271 21.56 6.74 -11.50
C SER A 271 20.19 7.36 -11.68
N GLN A 272 19.17 6.78 -11.04
CA GLN A 272 17.80 7.26 -11.12
C GLN A 272 17.14 7.20 -9.75
N GLY A 273 16.53 8.31 -9.33
CA GLY A 273 15.84 8.43 -8.04
C GLY A 273 16.74 8.39 -6.80
N ILE A 274 18.07 8.36 -6.96
CA ILE A 274 19.05 8.35 -5.85
C ILE A 274 19.53 9.77 -5.59
N ASP A 275 19.51 10.17 -4.31
CA ASP A 275 20.10 11.44 -3.85
C ASP A 275 21.64 11.40 -4.00
N PRO A 276 22.31 12.49 -4.42
CA PRO A 276 23.77 12.53 -4.55
C PRO A 276 24.56 12.03 -3.33
N ILE A 277 24.04 12.24 -2.11
CA ILE A 277 24.66 11.75 -0.87
C ILE A 277 24.50 10.23 -0.78
N ALA A 278 23.29 9.72 -1.00
CA ALA A 278 23.02 8.29 -1.03
C ALA A 278 23.81 7.55 -2.13
N LEU A 279 24.06 8.19 -3.27
CA LEU A 279 24.85 7.63 -4.35
C LEU A 279 26.32 7.45 -3.93
N ARG A 280 26.88 8.39 -3.17
CA ARG A 280 28.23 8.29 -2.62
C ARG A 280 28.33 7.18 -1.59
N ASP A 281 27.39 7.09 -0.65
CA ASP A 281 27.34 6.01 0.35
C ASP A 281 27.31 4.62 -0.32
N ILE A 282 26.48 4.47 -1.37
CA ILE A 282 26.40 3.22 -2.14
C ILE A 282 27.72 2.92 -2.85
N ASN A 283 28.36 3.93 -3.42
CA ASN A 283 29.62 3.78 -4.14
C ASN A 283 30.78 3.37 -3.19
N GLU A 284 30.86 4.00 -2.02
CA GLU A 284 31.86 3.69 -1.00
C GLU A 284 31.64 2.30 -0.39
N GLY A 285 30.38 1.91 -0.18
CA GLY A 285 29.99 0.59 0.34
C GLY A 285 29.93 -0.52 -0.72
N LEU A 286 30.14 -0.22 -2.00
CA LEU A 286 29.81 -1.12 -3.12
C LEU A 286 30.52 -2.47 -3.00
N SER A 287 31.76 -2.48 -2.50
CA SER A 287 32.59 -3.67 -2.31
C SER A 287 32.12 -4.58 -1.17
N GLN A 288 31.41 -4.01 -0.19
CA GLN A 288 30.91 -4.71 1.00
C GLN A 288 29.49 -5.25 0.81
N LEU A 289 28.77 -4.78 -0.21
CA LEU A 289 27.43 -5.28 -0.53
C LEU A 289 27.51 -6.67 -1.19
N PRO A 290 26.93 -7.71 -0.58
CA PRO A 290 26.88 -9.04 -1.19
C PRO A 290 25.91 -9.06 -2.37
N GLU A 291 26.17 -9.93 -3.34
CA GLU A 291 25.24 -10.18 -4.47
C GLU A 291 23.90 -10.72 -3.96
N GLY A 292 22.82 -10.27 -4.58
CA GLY A 292 21.45 -10.59 -4.18
C GLY A 292 20.85 -9.58 -3.20
N VAL A 293 19.90 -10.04 -2.40
CA VAL A 293 19.14 -9.19 -1.48
C VAL A 293 19.90 -9.04 -0.17
N SER A 294 20.16 -7.80 0.23
CA SER A 294 20.75 -7.47 1.52
C SER A 294 20.10 -6.24 2.15
N ARG A 295 20.28 -6.06 3.46
CA ARG A 295 19.97 -4.79 4.15
C ARG A 295 21.26 -3.99 4.28
N ALA A 296 21.19 -2.72 3.90
CA ALA A 296 22.29 -1.79 4.04
C ALA A 296 21.77 -0.43 4.51
N THR A 297 22.57 0.24 5.33
CA THR A 297 22.29 1.61 5.75
C THR A 297 22.74 2.55 4.64
N ILE A 298 21.78 3.23 4.01
CA ILE A 298 22.04 4.19 2.91
C ILE A 298 21.48 5.54 3.35
N ALA A 299 22.30 6.60 3.30
CA ALA A 299 21.93 7.94 3.77
C ALA A 299 21.35 7.95 5.20
N GLY A 300 21.94 7.14 6.09
CA GLY A 300 21.54 7.05 7.50
C GLY A 300 20.24 6.28 7.79
N ALA A 301 19.62 5.64 6.79
CA ALA A 301 18.43 4.81 6.96
C ALA A 301 18.68 3.37 6.49
N ASP A 302 18.21 2.39 7.25
CA ASP A 302 18.23 0.99 6.83
C ASP A 302 17.26 0.77 5.65
N ARG A 303 17.82 0.35 4.52
CA ARG A 303 17.10 0.07 3.28
C ARG A 303 17.41 -1.36 2.82
N THR A 304 16.45 -1.99 2.16
CA THR A 304 16.71 -3.26 1.47
C THR A 304 17.26 -2.95 0.09
N VAL A 305 18.32 -3.63 -0.31
CA VAL A 305 19.07 -3.42 -1.54
C VAL A 305 19.16 -4.74 -2.28
N LEU A 306 18.95 -4.71 -3.59
CA LEU A 306 19.20 -5.81 -4.49
C LEU A 306 20.41 -5.47 -5.35
N VAL A 307 21.45 -6.31 -5.27
CA VAL A 307 22.65 -6.17 -6.10
C VAL A 307 22.70 -7.28 -7.14
N LEU A 308 22.79 -6.91 -8.41
CA LEU A 308 22.87 -7.82 -9.55
C LEU A 308 24.15 -7.57 -10.36
N PRO A 309 24.91 -8.60 -10.75
CA PRO A 309 26.07 -8.43 -11.61
C PRO A 309 25.62 -8.11 -13.04
N ILE A 310 26.24 -7.12 -13.65
CA ILE A 310 26.11 -6.81 -15.08
C ILE A 310 27.23 -7.55 -15.80
N ALA A 311 26.86 -8.51 -16.65
CA ALA A 311 27.83 -9.23 -17.47
C ALA A 311 28.53 -8.25 -18.42
N SER A 312 29.84 -8.16 -18.31
CA SER A 312 30.71 -7.39 -19.20
C SER A 312 31.85 -8.28 -19.66
N LEU A 313 32.43 -7.97 -20.83
CA LEU A 313 33.60 -8.68 -21.38
C LEU A 313 34.86 -8.49 -20.50
N GLY A 314 34.84 -7.53 -19.57
CA GLY A 314 35.92 -7.27 -18.60
C GLY A 314 35.48 -7.50 -17.15
N ASN A 315 35.77 -6.54 -16.26
CA ASN A 315 35.32 -6.64 -14.86
C ASN A 315 33.79 -6.47 -14.81
N PRO A 316 33.03 -7.40 -14.19
CA PRO A 316 31.58 -7.29 -14.09
C PRO A 316 31.16 -5.99 -13.40
N GLY A 317 30.25 -5.25 -14.03
CA GLY A 317 29.60 -4.10 -13.42
C GLY A 317 28.59 -4.53 -12.36
N ARG A 318 28.08 -3.58 -11.58
CA ARG A 318 27.06 -3.86 -10.55
C ARG A 318 25.85 -2.97 -10.75
N LEU A 319 24.68 -3.59 -10.78
CA LEU A 319 23.40 -2.91 -10.71
C LEU A 319 22.92 -2.96 -9.25
N VAL A 320 22.66 -1.80 -8.66
CA VAL A 320 22.17 -1.68 -7.29
C VAL A 320 20.77 -1.07 -7.35
N VAL A 321 19.77 -1.82 -6.91
CA VAL A 321 18.37 -1.36 -6.80
C VAL A 321 18.01 -1.24 -5.33
N VAL A 322 17.63 -0.05 -4.89
CA VAL A 322 17.19 0.21 -3.52
C VAL A 322 15.67 0.13 -3.47
N SER A 323 15.17 -0.71 -2.57
CA SER A 323 13.73 -0.87 -2.33
C SER A 323 13.10 0.46 -1.90
N GLY A 324 11.92 0.72 -2.46
CA GLY A 324 11.08 1.83 -2.05
C GLY A 324 10.36 1.53 -0.73
N PRO A 325 9.76 2.54 -0.09
CA PRO A 325 8.96 2.35 1.12
C PRO A 325 7.68 1.53 0.88
N PHE A 326 7.33 1.28 -0.39
CA PHE A 326 6.15 0.52 -0.81
C PHE A 326 6.47 -0.88 -1.32
N THR A 327 7.75 -1.24 -1.44
CA THR A 327 8.18 -2.56 -1.86
C THR A 327 8.06 -3.48 -0.65
N PRO A 328 7.22 -4.54 -0.66
CA PRO A 328 7.32 -5.56 0.37
C PRO A 328 8.76 -6.09 0.31
N GLY A 329 9.42 -6.19 1.46
CA GLY A 329 10.81 -6.67 1.49
C GLY A 329 10.94 -7.92 0.64
N PHE A 330 11.95 -7.94 -0.24
CA PHE A 330 12.13 -8.97 -1.26
C PHE A 330 11.79 -10.35 -0.68
N GLY A 331 10.76 -10.97 -1.26
CA GLY A 331 10.20 -12.19 -0.73
C GLY A 331 11.28 -13.27 -0.71
N THR A 332 11.31 -14.07 0.36
CA THR A 332 12.21 -15.23 0.51
C THR A 332 12.14 -16.24 -0.66
N ASP A 333 11.12 -16.14 -1.52
CA ASP A 333 10.94 -16.94 -2.72
C ASP A 333 11.96 -16.62 -3.84
N GLU A 334 12.61 -15.45 -3.82
CA GLU A 334 13.67 -15.08 -4.79
C GLU A 334 15.02 -15.73 -4.50
N ASN A 335 15.23 -16.22 -3.27
CA ASN A 335 16.43 -16.96 -2.88
C ASN A 335 16.58 -18.28 -3.68
N GLY A 336 15.45 -18.84 -4.13
CA GLY A 336 15.42 -20.04 -4.97
C GLY A 336 15.93 -19.80 -6.39
N CYS A 337 15.62 -18.63 -6.98
CA CYS A 337 16.00 -18.33 -8.37
C CYS A 337 17.49 -17.98 -8.51
N SER A 338 18.05 -17.24 -7.53
CA SER A 338 19.48 -16.90 -7.47
C SER A 338 20.37 -18.14 -7.22
N SER A 339 19.94 -19.06 -6.35
CA SER A 339 20.67 -20.31 -6.12
C SER A 339 20.60 -21.27 -7.32
N ALA A 340 19.52 -21.24 -8.11
CA ALA A 340 19.37 -22.04 -9.32
C ALA A 340 20.18 -21.48 -10.52
N SER A 341 20.22 -20.15 -10.69
CA SER A 341 21.02 -19.52 -11.74
C SER A 341 22.51 -19.65 -11.46
N SER A 342 22.97 -19.36 -10.24
CA SER A 342 24.38 -19.51 -9.84
C SER A 342 24.88 -20.96 -9.92
N ARG A 343 24.04 -21.97 -9.64
CA ARG A 343 24.38 -23.39 -9.86
C ARG A 343 24.47 -23.75 -11.34
N ARG A 344 23.61 -23.20 -12.21
CA ARG A 344 23.68 -23.43 -13.67
C ARG A 344 24.89 -22.75 -14.30
N THR A 345 25.27 -21.54 -13.86
CA THR A 345 26.46 -20.85 -14.38
C THR A 345 27.75 -21.55 -13.94
N ARG A 346 27.82 -22.03 -12.68
CA ARG A 346 28.96 -22.86 -12.21
C ARG A 346 29.02 -24.22 -12.90
N ALA A 347 27.90 -24.86 -13.20
CA ALA A 347 27.86 -26.14 -13.91
C ALA A 347 28.22 -25.99 -15.40
N SER A 348 27.85 -24.88 -16.03
CA SER A 348 28.23 -24.54 -17.41
C SER A 348 29.74 -24.23 -17.48
N ALA A 349 30.26 -23.39 -16.59
CA ALA A 349 31.69 -23.04 -16.54
C ALA A 349 32.59 -24.26 -16.21
N ARG A 350 32.14 -25.21 -15.38
CA ARG A 350 32.89 -26.45 -15.12
C ARG A 350 32.92 -27.39 -16.32
N ARG A 351 31.87 -27.43 -17.16
CA ARG A 351 31.82 -28.27 -18.38
C ARG A 351 32.67 -27.72 -19.52
N THR A 352 32.86 -26.41 -19.63
CA THR A 352 33.79 -25.81 -20.59
C THR A 352 35.25 -25.93 -20.13
N ALA A 353 35.52 -25.85 -18.82
CA ALA A 353 36.88 -26.04 -18.29
C ALA A 353 37.38 -27.51 -18.37
N THR A 354 36.49 -28.50 -18.27
CA THR A 354 36.89 -29.93 -18.38
C THR A 354 37.09 -30.41 -19.82
N ARG A 355 36.58 -29.70 -20.84
CA ARG A 355 36.85 -30.01 -22.26
C ARG A 355 38.13 -29.38 -22.81
N ALA A 356 38.74 -28.43 -22.09
CA ALA A 356 39.98 -27.77 -22.52
C ALA A 356 41.27 -28.44 -22.01
N CYS A 357 41.19 -29.48 -21.16
CA CYS A 357 42.36 -30.19 -20.63
C CYS A 357 42.48 -31.65 -21.08
N SER A 358 41.74 -32.09 -22.09
CA SER A 358 41.87 -33.43 -22.68
C SER A 358 42.13 -33.34 -24.19
N SER A 359 43.29 -32.82 -24.55
CA SER A 359 43.92 -33.12 -25.84
C SER A 359 45.44 -33.10 -25.65
N PRO A 360 46.08 -34.25 -25.42
CA PRO A 360 47.47 -34.42 -25.77
C PRO A 360 47.57 -34.87 -27.23
N ALA A 361 48.60 -34.38 -27.90
CA ALA A 361 49.12 -34.93 -29.14
C ALA A 361 49.60 -36.38 -28.95
#